data_AF-A0AAX2IPD9-F1
#
_entry.id   AF-A0AAX2IPD9-F1
#
_cell.length_a   1.000
_cell.length_b   1.000
_cell.length_c   1.000
_cell.angle_alpha   90.00
_cell.angle_beta   90.00
_cell.angle_gamma   90.00
#
_symmetry.space_group_name_H-M   'P 1'
#
loop_
_entity.id
_entity.type
_entity.pdbx_description
1 polymer ?
#
loop_
_entity_poly.entity_id
_entity_poly.type
_entity_poly.pdbx_seq_one_letter_code
_entity_poly.pdbx_strand_id
1 'polypeptide(L)'
;MLSHLHKDHINGTLIKTDDGFEPNFPNAKIYIQKRELDFAFESRGNPSFDFEILEALIQQPNIVWMDDDQGQINDEIYYEVVGGHTHFMQIFKITENNETVFYVADNLPQESYLKYHLAYKSDFDGKKAMQLRIEWQKEAIENNWKVLLYHDLEKSILQF
;
A
#
# COMPACT_ATOMS: atom_id res chain seq x y z
N MET A 1 -0.71 8.49 1.78
CA MET A 1 -1.13 7.31 2.56
C MET A 1 -0.27 6.16 2.08
N LEU A 2 0.38 5.42 2.97
CA LEU A 2 1.28 4.34 2.59
C LEU A 2 0.55 2.99 2.75
N SER A 3 0.58 2.14 1.71
CA SER A 3 0.02 0.78 1.79
C SER A 3 0.89 -0.12 2.67
N HIS A 4 2.20 -0.01 2.51
CA HIS A 4 3.22 -0.68 3.31
C HIS A 4 4.55 0.07 3.18
N LEU A 5 5.61 -0.46 3.82
CA LEU A 5 6.86 0.27 4.01
C LEU A 5 8.04 -0.24 3.17
N HIS A 6 7.79 -0.99 2.10
CA HIS A 6 8.86 -1.33 1.15
C HIS A 6 9.40 -0.07 0.45
N LYS A 7 10.68 -0.12 0.09
CA LYS A 7 11.45 1.02 -0.42
C LYS A 7 10.82 1.68 -1.65
N ASP A 8 10.25 0.90 -2.56
CA ASP A 8 9.58 1.36 -3.77
C ASP A 8 8.22 2.05 -3.50
N HIS A 9 7.74 2.02 -2.26
CA HIS A 9 6.55 2.74 -1.79
C HIS A 9 6.89 3.98 -0.95
N ILE A 10 8.05 3.99 -0.27
CA ILE A 10 8.41 5.06 0.67
C ILE A 10 9.56 5.96 0.20
N ASN A 11 10.41 5.52 -0.73
CA ASN A 11 11.60 6.29 -1.11
C ASN A 11 11.28 7.61 -1.82
N GLY A 12 10.06 7.78 -2.33
CA GLY A 12 9.58 9.06 -2.85
C GLY A 12 9.12 10.06 -1.79
N THR A 13 9.03 9.67 -0.51
CA THR A 13 8.52 10.56 0.55
C THR A 13 9.52 11.62 1.00
N LEU A 14 10.81 11.29 0.93
CA LEU A 14 11.92 12.15 1.33
C LEU A 14 12.93 12.28 0.19
N ILE A 15 13.66 13.40 0.17
CA ILE A 15 14.83 13.59 -0.68
C ILE A 15 16.07 13.71 0.20
N LYS A 16 17.14 13.03 -0.21
CA LYS A 16 18.45 13.15 0.44
C LYS A 16 19.13 14.43 -0.04
N THR A 17 19.53 15.28 0.88
CA THR A 17 20.24 16.55 0.66
C THR A 17 21.61 16.51 1.34
N ASP A 18 22.44 17.54 1.13
CA ASP A 18 23.73 17.66 1.81
C ASP A 18 23.56 17.79 3.35
N ASP A 19 22.43 18.33 3.79
CA ASP A 19 22.08 18.57 5.20
C ASP A 19 21.25 17.42 5.83
N GLY A 20 20.97 16.35 5.09
CA GLY A 20 20.25 15.17 5.58
C GLY A 20 19.07 14.77 4.70
N PHE A 21 17.86 14.75 5.27
CA PHE A 21 16.63 14.39 4.57
C PHE A 21 15.58 15.49 4.67
N GLU A 22 14.98 15.84 3.54
CA GLU A 22 13.87 16.80 3.47
C GLU A 22 12.60 16.13 2.92
N PRO A 23 11.41 16.52 3.38
CA PRO A 23 10.17 15.97 2.85
C PRO A 23 9.86 16.48 1.44
N ASN A 24 9.59 15.58 0.50
CA ASN A 24 9.10 15.95 -0.84
C ASN A 24 7.69 16.56 -0.79
N PHE A 25 6.94 16.28 0.28
CA PHE A 25 5.56 16.74 0.49
C PHE A 25 5.40 17.38 1.88
N PRO A 26 6.00 18.57 2.12
CA PRO A 26 6.11 19.16 3.47
C PRO A 26 4.76 19.47 4.13
N ASN A 27 3.70 19.65 3.34
CA ASN A 27 2.36 19.99 3.84
C ASN A 27 1.38 18.79 3.85
N ALA A 28 1.78 17.62 3.38
CA ALA A 28 0.91 16.45 3.31
C ALA A 28 0.80 15.75 4.68
N LYS A 29 -0.34 15.14 4.99
CA LYS A 29 -0.40 14.15 6.09
C LYS A 29 0.09 12.80 5.59
N ILE A 30 0.97 12.15 6.35
CA ILE A 30 1.53 10.84 6.00
C ILE A 30 0.89 9.79 6.91
N TYR A 31 -0.05 9.02 6.35
CA TYR A 31 -0.75 7.97 7.08
C TYR A 31 0.05 6.66 7.04
N ILE A 32 0.39 6.13 8.23
CA ILE A 32 1.22 4.93 8.41
C ILE A 32 0.58 4.00 9.44
N GLN A 33 0.49 2.72 9.10
CA GLN A 33 0.12 1.66 10.04
C GLN A 33 1.24 1.38 11.03
N LYS A 34 0.96 1.53 12.31
CA LYS A 34 1.96 1.36 13.36
C LYS A 34 2.52 -0.06 13.41
N ARG A 35 1.65 -1.06 13.23
CA ARG A 35 2.04 -2.47 13.19
C ARG A 35 2.91 -2.82 11.98
N GLU A 36 2.69 -2.15 10.84
CA GLU A 36 3.58 -2.30 9.67
C GLU A 36 4.98 -1.73 9.96
N LEU A 37 5.04 -0.61 10.70
CA LEU A 37 6.31 -0.05 11.15
C LEU A 37 7.05 -0.99 12.11
N ASP A 38 6.34 -1.52 13.12
CA ASP A 38 6.90 -2.47 14.08
C ASP A 38 7.46 -3.70 13.34
N PHE A 39 6.69 -4.24 12.38
CA PHE A 39 7.13 -5.35 11.52
C PHE A 39 8.38 -4.99 10.70
N ALA A 40 8.45 -3.79 10.13
CA ALA A 40 9.62 -3.33 9.40
C ALA A 40 10.86 -3.32 10.31
N PHE A 41 10.77 -2.76 11.53
CA PHE A 41 11.89 -2.74 12.48
C PHE A 41 12.29 -4.12 13.01
N GLU A 42 11.34 -5.04 13.23
CA GLU A 42 11.64 -6.44 13.54
C GLU A 42 12.38 -7.14 12.38
N SER A 43 12.10 -6.71 11.15
CA SER A 43 12.72 -7.21 9.92
C SER A 43 14.03 -6.50 9.55
N ARG A 44 14.74 -5.88 10.51
CA ARG A 44 15.99 -5.13 10.23
C ARG A 44 17.01 -5.99 9.49
N GLY A 45 17.51 -5.47 8.38
CA GLY A 45 18.41 -6.18 7.46
C GLY A 45 17.72 -6.84 6.26
N ASN A 46 16.38 -6.87 6.22
CA ASN A 46 15.64 -7.27 5.03
C ASN A 46 15.81 -6.21 3.90
N PRO A 47 16.28 -6.61 2.69
CA PRO A 47 16.59 -5.69 1.60
C PRO A 47 15.36 -5.04 0.92
N SER A 48 14.14 -5.43 1.29
CA SER A 48 12.91 -4.77 0.84
C SER A 48 12.70 -3.40 1.48
N PHE A 49 13.30 -3.15 2.66
CA PHE A 49 13.20 -1.87 3.36
C PHE A 49 14.43 -1.00 3.12
N ASP A 50 14.22 0.30 3.00
CA ASP A 50 15.26 1.31 3.04
C ASP A 50 15.24 1.98 4.42
N PHE A 51 16.11 1.51 5.34
CA PHE A 51 16.12 2.00 6.71
C PHE A 51 16.63 3.43 6.85
N GLU A 52 17.44 3.92 5.90
CA GLU A 52 17.90 5.30 5.93
C GLU A 52 16.71 6.25 5.72
N ILE A 53 15.88 5.95 4.72
CA ILE A 53 14.63 6.68 4.47
C ILE A 53 13.61 6.44 5.59
N LEU A 54 13.41 5.18 6.01
CA LEU A 54 12.38 4.84 7.00
C LEU A 54 12.65 5.50 8.36
N GLU A 55 13.89 5.46 8.85
CA GLU A 55 14.27 6.10 10.11
C GLU A 55 14.10 7.62 10.05
N ALA A 56 14.37 8.26 8.90
CA ALA A 56 14.13 9.69 8.68
C ALA A 56 12.64 10.04 8.52
N LEU A 57 11.87 9.15 7.88
CA LEU A 57 10.44 9.32 7.64
C LEU A 57 9.67 9.36 8.96
N ILE A 58 9.99 8.48 9.91
CA ILE A 58 9.29 8.44 11.20
C ILE A 58 9.56 9.63 12.13
N GLN A 59 10.55 10.47 11.79
CA GLN A 59 10.80 11.73 12.50
C GLN A 59 9.94 12.89 11.97
N GLN A 60 9.21 12.70 10.87
CA GLN A 60 8.43 13.76 10.27
C GLN A 60 7.21 14.13 11.15
N PRO A 61 6.96 15.42 11.39
CA PRO A 61 5.92 15.87 12.34
C PRO A 61 4.48 15.70 11.84
N ASN A 62 4.32 15.41 10.55
CA ASN A 62 3.05 15.31 9.83
C ASN A 62 2.55 13.85 9.68
N ILE A 63 3.14 12.90 10.41
CA ILE A 63 2.66 11.52 10.43
C ILE A 63 1.33 11.43 11.18
N VAL A 64 0.40 10.68 10.60
CA VAL A 64 -0.80 10.20 11.25
C VAL A 64 -0.66 8.70 11.46
N TRP A 65 -0.50 8.29 12.72
CA TRP A 65 -0.42 6.90 13.10
C TRP A 65 -1.80 6.25 13.06
N MET A 66 -1.85 5.06 12.46
CA MET A 66 -3.05 4.22 12.36
C MET A 66 -2.82 2.94 13.16
N ASP A 67 -3.79 2.59 14.00
CA ASP A 67 -3.72 1.40 14.87
C ASP A 67 -4.81 0.37 14.51
N ASP A 68 -5.98 0.84 14.07
CA ASP A 68 -7.13 -0.01 13.73
C ASP A 68 -6.91 -0.79 12.42
N ASP A 69 -7.59 -1.93 12.30
CA ASP A 69 -7.58 -2.76 11.09
C ASP A 69 -8.35 -2.12 9.93
N GLN A 70 -9.28 -1.19 10.19
CA GLN A 70 -10.06 -0.53 9.15
C GLN A 70 -10.63 0.80 9.64
N GLY A 71 -10.95 1.69 8.71
CA GLY A 71 -11.62 2.95 9.05
C GLY A 71 -11.73 3.93 7.89
N GLN A 72 -12.17 5.15 8.19
CA GLN A 72 -12.27 6.25 7.25
C GLN A 72 -11.17 7.27 7.54
N ILE A 73 -10.39 7.63 6.51
CA ILE A 73 -9.42 8.73 6.57
C ILE A 73 -10.16 10.08 6.46
N ASN A 74 -11.19 10.13 5.62
CA ASN A 74 -12.14 11.21 5.44
C ASN A 74 -13.44 10.64 4.86
N ASP A 75 -14.35 11.48 4.35
CA ASP A 75 -15.66 11.04 3.85
C ASP A 75 -15.55 10.17 2.58
N GLU A 76 -14.46 10.28 1.82
CA GLU A 76 -14.27 9.58 0.54
C GLU A 76 -13.31 8.37 0.63
N ILE A 77 -12.41 8.32 1.61
CA ILE A 77 -11.30 7.36 1.63
C ILE A 77 -11.42 6.40 2.81
N TYR A 78 -11.76 5.16 2.49
CA TYR A 78 -11.70 4.02 3.40
C TYR A 78 -10.34 3.31 3.30
N TYR A 79 -9.85 2.79 4.43
CA TYR A 79 -8.68 1.91 4.48
C TYR A 79 -8.99 0.60 5.19
N GLU A 80 -8.22 -0.44 4.87
CA GLU A 80 -8.27 -1.74 5.53
C GLU A 80 -6.92 -2.43 5.50
N VAL A 81 -6.47 -2.94 6.64
CA VAL A 81 -5.30 -3.79 6.79
C VAL A 81 -5.67 -5.20 6.36
N VAL A 82 -5.12 -5.62 5.22
CA VAL A 82 -5.43 -6.92 4.62
C VAL A 82 -4.24 -7.89 4.67
N GLY A 83 -3.03 -7.39 4.86
CA GLY A 83 -1.80 -8.20 4.80
C GLY A 83 -1.63 -8.87 3.44
N GLY A 84 -1.02 -10.06 3.40
CA GLY A 84 -0.69 -10.76 2.15
C GLY A 84 0.75 -10.47 1.74
N HIS A 85 0.98 -9.42 0.95
CA HIS A 85 2.33 -9.04 0.51
C HIS A 85 3.28 -8.78 1.70
N THR A 86 2.87 -7.92 2.63
CA THR A 86 3.47 -7.79 3.97
C THR A 86 2.47 -8.17 5.05
N HIS A 87 2.89 -8.21 6.32
CA HIS A 87 2.03 -8.65 7.41
C HIS A 87 0.84 -7.71 7.63
N PHE A 88 1.06 -6.39 7.53
CA PHE A 88 0.07 -5.36 7.79
C PHE A 88 -0.12 -4.41 6.60
N MET A 89 0.12 -4.89 5.36
CA MET A 89 -0.22 -4.14 4.16
C MET A 89 -1.69 -3.72 4.18
N GLN A 90 -1.96 -2.45 3.92
CA GLN A 90 -3.30 -1.90 3.82
C GLN A 90 -3.67 -1.48 2.39
N ILE A 91 -4.96 -1.55 2.10
CA ILE A 91 -5.56 -1.09 0.85
C ILE A 91 -6.32 0.22 1.08
N PHE A 92 -6.65 0.92 0.00
CA PHE A 92 -7.53 2.09 0.04
C PHE A 92 -8.65 1.95 -0.97
N LYS A 93 -9.88 2.24 -0.53
CA LYS A 93 -11.04 2.41 -1.41
C LYS A 93 -11.45 3.87 -1.37
N ILE A 94 -11.46 4.50 -2.53
CA ILE A 94 -11.75 5.92 -2.71
C ILE A 94 -13.06 6.01 -3.48
N THR A 95 -14.07 6.63 -2.87
CA THR A 95 -15.40 6.73 -3.47
C THR A 95 -15.82 8.20 -3.60
N GLU A 96 -16.10 8.62 -4.82
CA GLU A 96 -16.59 9.97 -5.12
C GLU A 96 -17.63 9.87 -6.25
N ASN A 97 -18.75 10.59 -6.15
CA ASN A 97 -19.78 10.66 -7.20
C ASN A 97 -20.28 9.28 -7.70
N ASN A 98 -20.45 8.31 -6.79
CA ASN A 98 -20.78 6.90 -7.08
C ASN A 98 -19.75 6.14 -7.92
N GLU A 99 -18.57 6.71 -8.19
CA GLU A 99 -17.43 5.98 -8.72
C GLU A 99 -16.55 5.50 -7.57
N THR A 100 -15.98 4.30 -7.72
CA THR A 100 -15.03 3.75 -6.75
C THR A 100 -13.72 3.40 -7.43
N VAL A 101 -12.64 3.96 -6.89
CA VAL A 101 -11.25 3.62 -7.22
C VAL A 101 -10.67 2.79 -6.09
N PHE A 102 -10.08 1.65 -6.42
CA PHE A 102 -9.59 0.68 -5.46
C PHE A 102 -8.08 0.49 -5.62
N TYR A 103 -7.31 0.93 -4.62
CA TYR A 103 -5.86 0.80 -4.58
C TYR A 103 -5.46 -0.37 -3.68
N VAL A 104 -4.93 -1.42 -4.31
CA VAL A 104 -4.63 -2.71 -3.68
C VAL A 104 -3.14 -3.03 -3.54
N ALA A 105 -2.29 -2.08 -3.97
CA ALA A 105 -0.83 -2.16 -3.92
C ALA A 105 -0.32 -3.53 -4.42
N ASP A 106 0.57 -4.15 -3.65
CA ASP A 106 1.36 -5.29 -4.10
C ASP A 106 0.66 -6.64 -3.91
N ASN A 107 -0.56 -6.66 -3.36
CA ASN A 107 -1.43 -7.83 -3.50
C ASN A 107 -2.00 -7.96 -4.91
N LEU A 108 -2.08 -6.89 -5.70
CA LEU A 108 -2.40 -6.97 -7.13
C LEU A 108 -1.56 -5.93 -7.89
N PRO A 109 -0.26 -6.21 -8.06
CA PRO A 109 0.68 -5.25 -8.63
C PRO A 109 0.46 -5.05 -10.12
N GLN A 110 -0.03 -6.09 -10.83
CA GLN A 110 -0.23 -6.13 -12.29
C GLN A 110 -1.43 -6.98 -12.68
N GLU A 111 -2.04 -6.73 -13.85
CA GLU A 111 -3.25 -7.45 -14.32
C GLU A 111 -3.02 -8.97 -14.44
N SER A 112 -1.80 -9.38 -14.81
CA SER A 112 -1.43 -10.79 -15.00
C SER A 112 -1.64 -11.67 -13.75
N TYR A 113 -1.63 -11.08 -12.55
CA TYR A 113 -1.86 -11.80 -11.29
C TYR A 113 -3.29 -12.33 -11.16
N LEU A 114 -4.27 -11.74 -11.87
CA LEU A 114 -5.65 -12.25 -11.93
C LEU A 114 -5.78 -13.43 -12.88
N LYS A 115 -4.92 -13.56 -13.89
CA LYS A 115 -5.02 -14.63 -14.89
C LYS A 115 -4.58 -15.98 -14.33
N TYR A 116 -3.53 -15.99 -13.52
CA TYR A 116 -2.88 -17.23 -13.09
C TYR A 116 -3.22 -17.64 -11.66
N HIS A 117 -3.86 -16.77 -10.87
CA HIS A 117 -4.19 -16.98 -9.45
C HIS A 117 -3.07 -17.73 -8.71
N LEU A 118 -1.85 -17.19 -8.76
CA LEU A 118 -0.68 -17.82 -8.14
C LEU A 118 -0.49 -17.30 -6.71
N ALA A 119 -0.04 -18.17 -5.81
CA ALA A 119 0.51 -17.76 -4.52
C ALA A 119 2.00 -17.46 -4.69
N TYR A 120 2.40 -16.20 -4.56
CA TYR A 120 3.79 -15.78 -4.76
C TYR A 120 4.60 -16.03 -3.48
N LYS A 121 5.80 -16.60 -3.63
CA LYS A 121 6.69 -16.91 -2.49
C LYS A 121 7.36 -15.68 -1.88
N SER A 122 7.36 -14.57 -2.61
CA SER A 122 7.87 -13.27 -2.14
C SER A 122 6.92 -12.58 -1.18
N ASP A 123 5.62 -12.92 -1.22
CA ASP A 123 4.63 -12.39 -0.30
C ASP A 123 4.77 -13.08 1.07
N PHE A 124 4.52 -12.33 2.14
CA PHE A 124 4.45 -12.88 3.50
C PHE A 124 3.42 -14.02 3.61
N ASP A 125 2.22 -13.81 3.06
CA ASP A 125 1.18 -14.82 2.87
C ASP A 125 0.61 -14.76 1.45
N GLY A 126 1.33 -15.39 0.52
CA GLY A 126 0.93 -15.45 -0.89
C GLY A 126 -0.39 -16.18 -1.14
N LYS A 127 -0.81 -17.09 -0.24
CA LYS A 127 -2.11 -17.78 -0.36
C LYS A 127 -3.25 -16.81 -0.03
N LYS A 128 -3.09 -16.02 1.04
CA LYS A 128 -4.03 -14.96 1.37
C LYS A 128 -4.13 -13.93 0.24
N ALA A 129 -2.99 -13.44 -0.27
CA ALA A 129 -2.98 -12.49 -1.38
C ALA A 129 -3.68 -13.06 -2.64
N MET A 130 -3.47 -14.34 -2.94
CA MET A 130 -4.15 -15.03 -4.04
C MET A 130 -5.67 -15.10 -3.85
N GLN A 131 -6.13 -15.42 -2.63
CA GLN A 131 -7.55 -15.49 -2.31
C GLN A 131 -8.22 -14.11 -2.40
N LEU A 132 -7.57 -13.08 -1.85
CA LEU A 132 -8.03 -11.68 -1.94
C LEU A 132 -8.18 -11.23 -3.39
N ARG A 133 -7.23 -11.58 -4.28
CA ARG A 133 -7.34 -11.25 -5.71
C ARG A 133 -8.60 -11.82 -6.37
N ILE A 134 -9.00 -13.04 -6.00
CA ILE A 134 -10.23 -13.67 -6.53
C ILE A 134 -11.47 -12.93 -6.03
N GLU A 135 -11.52 -12.62 -4.73
CA GLU A 135 -12.62 -11.90 -4.09
C GLU A 135 -12.76 -10.49 -4.68
N TRP A 136 -11.66 -9.73 -4.74
CA TRP A 136 -11.63 -8.39 -5.29
C TRP A 136 -11.96 -8.34 -6.77
N GLN A 137 -11.56 -9.32 -7.57
CA GLN A 137 -11.95 -9.39 -8.98
C GLN A 137 -13.46 -9.50 -9.11
N LYS A 138 -14.08 -10.38 -8.31
CA LYS A 138 -15.54 -10.53 -8.31
C LYS A 138 -16.23 -9.24 -7.87
N GLU A 139 -15.80 -8.64 -6.77
CA GLU A 139 -16.40 -7.40 -6.25
C GLU A 139 -16.22 -6.23 -7.22
N ALA A 140 -15.06 -6.11 -7.86
CA ALA A 140 -14.78 -5.05 -8.82
C ALA A 140 -15.65 -5.18 -10.09
N ILE A 141 -15.92 -6.40 -10.57
CA ILE A 141 -16.88 -6.65 -11.65
C ILE A 141 -18.30 -6.27 -11.21
N GLU A 142 -18.74 -6.77 -10.06
CA GLU A 142 -20.11 -6.57 -9.57
C GLU A 142 -20.43 -5.09 -9.31
N ASN A 143 -19.45 -4.32 -8.85
CA ASN A 143 -19.63 -2.92 -8.45
C ASN A 143 -18.98 -1.93 -9.42
N ASN A 144 -18.47 -2.39 -10.57
CA ASN A 144 -17.81 -1.57 -11.59
C ASN A 144 -16.68 -0.67 -11.03
N TRP A 145 -15.81 -1.25 -10.20
CA TRP A 145 -14.67 -0.53 -9.62
C TRP A 145 -13.54 -0.35 -10.63
N LYS A 146 -12.82 0.77 -10.50
CA LYS A 146 -11.53 1.00 -11.17
C LYS A 146 -10.42 0.56 -10.21
N VAL A 147 -9.67 -0.46 -10.55
CA VAL A 147 -8.56 -0.96 -9.71
C VAL A 147 -7.24 -0.35 -10.17
N LEU A 148 -6.47 0.22 -9.25
CA LEU A 148 -5.16 0.80 -9.55
C LEU A 148 -4.06 -0.27 -9.45
N LEU A 149 -3.26 -0.41 -10.50
CA LEU A 149 -2.17 -1.37 -10.60
C LEU A 149 -0.83 -0.64 -10.46
N TYR A 150 -0.21 -0.72 -9.29
CA TYR A 150 0.94 0.12 -8.94
C TYR A 150 2.22 -0.21 -9.74
N HIS A 151 2.42 -1.47 -10.11
CA HIS A 151 3.64 -1.96 -10.78
C HIS A 151 3.39 -2.38 -12.23
N ASP A 152 2.21 -2.10 -12.78
CA ASP A 152 1.89 -2.44 -14.15
C ASP A 152 2.38 -1.34 -15.10
N LEU A 153 3.34 -1.70 -15.94
CA LEU A 153 4.02 -0.75 -16.84
C LEU A 153 3.18 -0.40 -18.08
N GLU A 154 2.18 -1.22 -18.41
CA GLU A 154 1.33 -1.03 -19.58
C GLU A 154 -0.04 -0.48 -19.19
N LYS A 155 -0.59 -0.93 -18.06
CA LYS A 155 -1.97 -0.65 -17.65
C LYS A 155 -2.06 -0.24 -16.17
N SER A 156 -2.07 1.06 -15.90
CA SER A 156 -2.16 1.59 -14.54
C SER A 156 -3.55 1.49 -13.91
N ILE A 157 -4.61 1.34 -14.73
CA ILE A 157 -6.00 1.21 -14.28
C ILE A 157 -6.65 0.01 -14.95
N LEU A 158 -7.18 -0.89 -14.13
CA LEU A 158 -7.98 -2.02 -14.56
C LEU A 158 -9.46 -1.75 -14.28
N GLN A 159 -10.29 -1.88 -15.31
CA GLN A 159 -11.74 -1.90 -15.22
C GLN A 159 -12.22 -3.10 -16.03
N PHE A 160 -13.21 -3.83 -15.49
CA PHE A 160 -13.70 -5.09 -16.06
C PHE A 160 -14.85 -4.89 -17.04
#